data_AF-A0A0A9XVK0-F1
#
_entry.id   AF-A0A0A9XVK0-F1
#
_cell.length_a   1.000
_cell.length_b   1.000
_cell.length_c   1.000
_cell.angle_alpha   90.00
_cell.angle_beta   90.00
_cell.angle_gamma   90.00
#
_symmetry.space_group_name_H-M   'P 1'
#
loop_
_entity.id
_entity.type
_entity.pdbx_description
1 polymer ?
#
loop_
_entity_poly.entity_id
_entity_poly.type
_entity_poly.pdbx_seq_one_letter_code
_entity_poly.pdbx_strand_id
1 'polypeptide(L)'
;LLKKLENRVIKKLRQKETPPAPLDLKDTVKLSTLKEELSQFKSTLLTEFQERESRLLTRLQSEYFTLKPDSDGGIDFQGHVLKNVGLPLNNMDAINFNFLKGATITRNPQTSMFDCNFEKLTRVGTPVDNFDAVNLQTLKVELEHLYTTLTAVPVIA
;
A
#
# COMPACT_ATOMS: atom_id res chain seq x y z
N LEU A 1 -7.20 41.68 -4.39
CA LEU A 1 -7.29 42.12 -5.80
C LEU A 1 -8.71 42.50 -6.22
N LEU A 2 -9.75 41.68 -5.97
CA LEU A 2 -11.16 42.01 -6.26
C LEU A 2 -11.64 43.35 -5.69
N LYS A 3 -11.44 43.60 -4.39
CA LYS A 3 -11.80 44.88 -3.74
C LYS A 3 -11.15 46.12 -4.36
N LYS A 4 -9.95 45.97 -4.96
CA LYS A 4 -9.27 47.06 -5.66
C LYS A 4 -9.90 47.33 -7.04
N LEU A 5 -10.44 46.32 -7.72
CA LEU A 5 -11.18 46.49 -8.97
C LEU A 5 -12.56 47.13 -8.71
N GLU A 6 -13.30 46.64 -7.71
CA GLU A 6 -14.63 47.16 -7.34
C GLU A 6 -14.58 48.67 -7.01
N ASN A 7 -13.62 49.07 -6.18
CA ASN A 7 -13.45 50.49 -5.82
C ASN A 7 -13.06 51.37 -7.01
N ARG A 8 -12.36 50.83 -8.01
CA ARG A 8 -11.95 51.57 -9.22
C ARG A 8 -13.13 51.76 -10.18
N VAL A 9 -14.07 50.81 -10.22
CA VAL A 9 -15.32 50.90 -11.00
C VAL A 9 -16.29 51.89 -10.35
N ILE A 10 -16.47 51.83 -9.02
CA ILE A 10 -17.36 52.73 -8.28
C ILE A 10 -16.90 54.20 -8.40
N LYS A 11 -15.58 54.45 -8.34
CA LYS A 11 -15.02 55.81 -8.49
C LYS A 11 -15.25 56.38 -9.90
N LYS A 12 -15.27 55.55 -10.94
CA LYS A 12 -15.56 55.97 -12.32
C LYS A 12 -17.05 56.26 -12.54
N LEU A 13 -17.94 55.60 -11.80
CA LEU A 13 -19.40 55.82 -11.89
C LEU A 13 -19.86 57.12 -11.22
N ARG A 14 -19.14 57.60 -10.19
CA ARG A 14 -19.48 58.85 -9.46
C ARG A 14 -19.01 60.15 -10.11
N GLN A 15 -18.16 60.11 -11.15
CA GLN A 15 -17.61 61.32 -11.80
C GLN A 15 -18.45 61.84 -13.00
N LYS A 16 -19.62 61.26 -13.27
CA LYS A 16 -20.54 61.71 -14.33
C LYS A 16 -21.91 62.06 -13.72
N GLU A 17 -22.01 63.21 -13.08
CA GLU A 17 -23.29 63.84 -12.70
C GLU A 17 -23.61 65.03 -13.63
N THR A 18 -23.63 64.75 -14.93
CA THR A 18 -24.49 65.48 -15.89
C THR A 18 -25.53 64.47 -16.37
N PRO A 19 -26.78 64.88 -16.67
CA PRO A 19 -27.78 63.96 -17.22
C PRO A 19 -27.14 63.26 -18.43
N PRO A 20 -27.04 61.92 -18.44
CA PRO A 20 -26.41 61.24 -19.55
C PRO A 20 -27.22 61.57 -20.80
N ALA A 21 -26.56 62.10 -21.83
CA ALA A 21 -27.15 62.19 -23.16
C ALA A 21 -27.75 60.81 -23.51
N PRO A 22 -28.90 60.76 -24.22
CA PRO A 22 -29.52 59.49 -24.59
C PRO A 22 -28.46 58.60 -25.23
N LEU A 23 -28.23 57.41 -24.66
CA LEU A 23 -27.23 56.50 -25.21
C LEU A 23 -27.59 56.22 -26.66
N ASP A 24 -26.64 56.46 -27.57
CA ASP A 24 -26.73 56.02 -28.97
C ASP A 24 -27.06 54.52 -28.99
N LEU A 25 -27.96 54.09 -29.89
CA LEU A 25 -28.32 52.67 -30.05
C LEU A 25 -27.08 51.78 -30.23
N LYS A 26 -26.00 52.31 -30.80
CA LYS A 26 -24.72 51.58 -30.94
C LYS A 26 -24.01 51.32 -29.61
N ASP A 27 -24.19 52.18 -28.62
CA ASP A 27 -23.57 52.04 -27.30
C ASP A 27 -24.37 51.11 -26.39
N THR A 28 -25.69 51.04 -26.56
CA THR A 28 -26.54 50.06 -25.86
C THR A 28 -26.28 48.63 -26.33
N VAL A 29 -26.09 48.41 -27.64
CA VAL A 29 -25.72 47.11 -28.21
C VAL A 29 -24.36 46.63 -27.68
N LYS A 30 -23.35 47.51 -27.63
CA LYS A 30 -22.03 47.16 -27.06
C LYS A 30 -22.11 46.81 -25.57
N LEU A 31 -22.97 47.48 -24.82
CA LEU A 31 -23.13 47.24 -23.39
C LEU A 31 -23.82 45.90 -23.09
N SER A 32 -24.80 45.49 -23.91
CA SER A 32 -25.42 44.16 -23.78
C SER A 32 -24.42 43.05 -24.06
N THR A 33 -23.61 43.18 -25.13
CA THR A 33 -22.60 42.19 -25.49
C THR A 33 -21.56 42.03 -24.38
N LEU A 34 -21.06 43.13 -23.81
CA LEU A 34 -20.12 43.11 -22.68
C LEU A 34 -20.70 42.46 -21.41
N LYS A 35 -22.00 42.61 -21.16
CA LYS A 35 -22.67 41.94 -20.02
C LYS A 35 -22.76 40.44 -20.24
N GLU A 36 -23.01 40.03 -21.46
CA GLU A 36 -23.12 38.63 -21.88
C GLU A 36 -21.76 37.94 -21.78
N GLU A 37 -20.70 38.56 -22.30
CA GLU A 37 -19.31 38.10 -22.17
C GLU A 37 -18.88 38.00 -20.70
N LEU A 38 -19.23 38.99 -19.87
CA LEU A 38 -18.92 38.96 -18.43
C LEU A 38 -19.68 37.84 -17.70
N SER A 39 -20.92 37.57 -18.11
CA SER A 39 -21.73 36.46 -17.58
C SER A 39 -21.11 35.11 -17.94
N GLN A 40 -20.74 34.95 -19.22
CA GLN A 40 -20.06 33.75 -19.72
C GLN A 40 -18.74 33.52 -18.99
N PHE A 41 -17.91 34.55 -18.88
CA PHE A 41 -16.63 34.47 -18.18
C PHE A 41 -16.79 34.03 -16.72
N LYS A 42 -17.77 34.59 -16.00
CA LYS A 42 -18.08 34.17 -14.62
C LYS A 42 -18.51 32.72 -14.54
N SER A 43 -19.33 32.26 -15.48
CA SER A 43 -19.79 30.87 -15.51
C SER A 43 -18.62 29.91 -15.74
N THR A 44 -17.75 30.20 -16.70
CA THR A 44 -16.57 29.39 -17.00
C THR A 44 -15.66 29.30 -15.78
N LEU A 45 -15.38 30.43 -15.14
CA LEU A 45 -14.48 30.48 -13.99
C LEU A 45 -15.05 29.73 -12.77
N LEU A 46 -16.37 29.72 -12.60
CA LEU A 46 -17.04 28.94 -11.56
C LEU A 46 -16.95 27.43 -11.84
N THR A 47 -17.19 27.02 -13.09
CA THR A 47 -17.08 25.61 -13.49
C THR A 47 -15.65 25.09 -13.33
N GLU A 48 -14.66 25.86 -13.79
CA GLU A 48 -13.24 25.49 -13.63
C GLU A 48 -12.85 25.35 -12.16
N PHE A 49 -13.37 26.22 -11.29
CA PHE A 49 -13.12 26.13 -9.85
C PHE A 49 -13.73 24.85 -9.26
N GLN A 50 -14.99 24.55 -9.58
CA GLN A 50 -15.69 23.35 -9.11
C GLN A 50 -15.02 22.05 -9.59
N GLU A 51 -14.58 22.02 -10.85
CA GLU A 51 -13.83 20.88 -11.38
C GLU A 51 -12.49 20.69 -10.66
N ARG A 52 -11.76 21.79 -10.43
CA ARG A 52 -10.47 21.73 -9.75
C ARG A 52 -10.62 21.27 -8.30
N GLU A 53 -11.64 21.75 -7.60
CA GLU A 53 -11.98 21.31 -6.24
C GLU A 53 -12.31 19.82 -6.21
N SER A 54 -13.16 19.36 -7.14
CA SER A 54 -13.52 17.94 -7.25
C SER A 54 -12.31 17.04 -7.48
N ARG A 55 -11.40 17.44 -8.38
CA ARG A 55 -10.15 16.70 -8.65
C ARG A 55 -9.23 16.63 -7.42
N LEU A 56 -9.15 17.71 -6.63
CA LEU A 56 -8.36 17.72 -5.41
C LEU A 56 -8.97 16.81 -4.35
N LEU A 57 -10.29 16.81 -4.18
CA LEU A 57 -10.97 15.91 -3.26
C LEU A 57 -10.79 14.44 -3.65
N THR A 58 -10.89 14.10 -4.93
CA THR A 58 -10.63 12.73 -5.40
C THR A 58 -9.19 12.30 -5.13
N ARG A 59 -8.21 13.16 -5.38
CA ARG A 59 -6.80 12.85 -5.06
C ARG A 59 -6.56 12.67 -3.58
N LEU A 60 -7.12 13.54 -2.74
CA LEU A 60 -7.02 13.42 -1.28
C LEU A 60 -7.68 12.12 -0.79
N GLN A 61 -8.77 11.66 -1.41
CA GLN A 61 -9.39 10.39 -1.06
C GLN A 61 -8.59 9.16 -1.53
N SER A 62 -7.87 9.26 -2.65
CA SER A 62 -7.06 8.16 -3.18
C SER A 62 -5.66 8.06 -2.56
N GLU A 63 -5.10 9.17 -2.07
CA GLU A 63 -3.71 9.22 -1.58
C GLU A 63 -3.58 9.03 -0.06
N TYR A 64 -4.66 9.09 0.71
CA TYR A 64 -4.61 8.86 2.15
C TYR A 64 -5.00 7.43 2.50
N PHE A 65 -4.02 6.67 2.99
CA PHE A 65 -4.23 5.38 3.63
C PHE A 65 -5.27 5.54 4.74
N THR A 66 -6.46 4.98 4.52
CA THR A 66 -7.56 5.00 5.47
C THR A 66 -7.85 3.56 5.86
N LEU A 67 -7.76 3.26 7.15
CA LEU A 67 -8.15 1.97 7.70
C LEU A 67 -9.65 1.79 7.43
N LYS A 68 -10.00 0.86 6.54
CA LYS A 68 -11.39 0.49 6.30
C LYS A 68 -11.67 -0.84 6.97
N PRO A 69 -12.81 -1.00 7.65
CA PRO A 69 -13.23 -2.32 8.07
C PRO A 69 -13.48 -3.18 6.82
N ASP A 70 -13.01 -4.41 6.84
CA ASP A 70 -13.39 -5.40 5.81
C ASP A 70 -14.79 -5.97 6.09
N SER A 71 -15.29 -6.87 5.23
CA SER A 71 -16.61 -7.48 5.39
C SER A 71 -16.76 -8.30 6.67
N ASP A 72 -15.65 -8.67 7.30
CA ASP A 72 -15.57 -9.60 8.42
C ASP A 72 -15.25 -8.85 9.74
N GLY A 73 -15.19 -7.52 9.71
CA GLY A 73 -14.87 -6.66 10.86
C GLY A 73 -13.36 -6.51 11.15
N GLY A 74 -12.51 -7.01 10.26
CA GLY A 74 -11.06 -6.81 10.26
C GLY A 74 -10.65 -5.45 9.68
N ILE A 75 -9.34 -5.25 9.53
CA ILE A 75 -8.75 -4.02 8.96
C ILE A 75 -8.19 -4.32 7.58
N ASP A 76 -8.72 -3.66 6.55
CA ASP A 76 -8.21 -3.75 5.19
C ASP A 76 -7.01 -2.81 4.98
N PHE A 77 -5.84 -3.39 4.76
CA PHE A 77 -4.61 -2.66 4.40
C PHE A 77 -4.52 -2.31 2.91
N GLN A 78 -5.52 -2.64 2.09
CA GLN A 78 -5.63 -2.27 0.67
C GLN A 78 -4.40 -2.67 -0.14
N GLY A 79 -3.84 -3.85 0.15
CA GLY A 79 -2.61 -4.35 -0.49
C GLY A 79 -1.33 -3.60 -0.07
N HIS A 80 -1.37 -2.70 0.90
CA HIS A 80 -0.20 -2.01 1.42
C HIS A 80 0.53 -2.85 2.46
N VAL A 81 1.86 -2.71 2.51
CA VAL A 81 2.70 -3.39 3.50
C VAL A 81 2.67 -2.63 4.82
N LEU A 82 2.29 -3.32 5.90
CA LEU A 82 2.46 -2.82 7.26
C LEU A 82 3.95 -2.90 7.65
N LYS A 83 4.56 -1.74 7.91
CA LYS A 83 5.99 -1.62 8.27
C LYS A 83 6.16 -1.36 9.77
N ASN A 84 7.37 -1.61 10.27
CA ASN A 84 7.77 -1.33 11.66
C ASN A 84 6.96 -2.07 12.73
N VAL A 85 6.50 -3.28 12.42
CA VAL A 85 5.84 -4.18 13.39
C VAL A 85 6.90 -4.74 14.35
N GLY A 86 6.68 -4.59 15.65
CA GLY A 86 7.54 -5.14 16.70
C GLY A 86 7.56 -6.67 16.73
N LEU A 87 8.37 -7.24 17.63
CA LEU A 87 8.31 -8.68 17.90
C LEU A 87 7.02 -9.00 18.69
N PRO A 88 6.36 -10.13 18.41
CA PRO A 88 5.16 -10.54 19.14
C PRO A 88 5.52 -10.90 20.60
N LEU A 89 4.66 -10.53 21.54
CA LEU A 89 4.76 -10.86 22.97
C LEU A 89 3.61 -11.76 23.44
N ASN A 90 2.45 -11.68 22.78
CA ASN A 90 1.24 -12.43 23.10
C ASN A 90 0.74 -13.24 21.90
N ASN A 91 -0.13 -14.23 22.18
CA ASN A 91 -0.66 -15.14 21.15
C ASN A 91 -1.50 -14.46 20.06
N MET A 92 -1.99 -13.24 20.30
CA MET A 92 -2.82 -12.48 19.36
C MET A 92 -2.05 -11.36 18.65
N ASP A 93 -0.75 -11.25 18.89
CA ASP A 93 0.07 -10.21 18.28
C ASP A 93 0.38 -10.55 16.80
N ALA A 94 0.44 -9.51 15.96
CA ALA A 94 0.92 -9.68 14.60
C ALA A 94 2.40 -10.07 14.60
N ILE A 95 2.78 -11.01 13.74
CA ILE A 95 4.17 -11.43 13.55
C ILE A 95 4.81 -10.64 12.41
N ASN A 96 6.08 -10.28 12.58
CA ASN A 96 6.88 -9.70 11.50
C ASN A 96 7.73 -10.76 10.79
N PHE A 97 8.27 -10.39 9.63
CA PHE A 97 9.04 -11.32 8.79
C PHE A 97 10.34 -11.82 9.45
N ASN A 98 10.93 -11.02 10.34
CA ASN A 98 12.13 -11.41 11.08
C ASN A 98 11.81 -12.53 12.09
N PHE A 99 10.73 -12.37 12.86
CA PHE A 99 10.25 -13.40 13.78
C PHE A 99 9.93 -14.70 13.03
N LEU A 100 9.21 -14.60 11.90
CA LEU A 100 8.87 -15.77 11.09
C LEU A 100 10.11 -16.56 10.64
N LYS A 101 11.16 -15.87 10.18
CA LYS A 101 12.41 -16.50 9.75
C LYS A 101 13.16 -17.22 10.89
N GLY A 102 13.13 -16.66 12.10
CA GLY A 102 13.77 -17.26 13.26
C GLY A 102 12.98 -18.42 13.86
N ALA A 103 11.65 -18.40 13.73
CA ALA A 103 10.76 -19.37 14.36
C ALA A 103 10.37 -20.55 13.44
N THR A 104 10.81 -20.56 12.18
CA THR A 104 10.41 -21.58 11.20
C THR A 104 11.59 -22.12 10.40
N ILE A 105 11.44 -23.36 9.89
CA ILE A 105 12.36 -23.91 8.89
C ILE A 105 12.11 -23.17 7.58
N THR A 106 13.15 -22.53 7.06
CA THR A 106 13.02 -21.71 5.84
C THR A 106 13.48 -22.49 4.62
N ARG A 107 12.82 -22.28 3.48
CA ARG A 107 13.27 -22.88 2.22
C ARG A 107 14.22 -21.91 1.51
N ASN A 108 15.42 -22.36 1.21
CA ASN A 108 16.36 -21.64 0.37
C ASN A 108 15.87 -21.65 -1.09
N PRO A 109 15.57 -20.49 -1.69
CA PRO A 109 14.98 -20.45 -3.03
C PRO A 109 15.99 -20.81 -4.14
N GLN A 110 17.29 -20.65 -3.91
CA GLN A 110 18.33 -21.00 -4.89
C GLN A 110 18.59 -22.49 -4.94
N THR A 111 18.68 -23.15 -3.78
CA THR A 111 18.97 -24.59 -3.70
C THR A 111 17.72 -25.46 -3.63
N SER A 112 16.55 -24.85 -3.41
CA SER A 112 15.31 -25.56 -3.11
C SER A 112 15.36 -26.44 -1.84
N MET A 113 16.41 -26.29 -1.02
CA MET A 113 16.60 -27.04 0.22
C MET A 113 15.97 -26.33 1.42
N PHE A 114 15.58 -27.10 2.42
CA PHE A 114 15.16 -26.56 3.71
C PHE A 114 16.37 -26.32 4.61
N ASP A 115 16.43 -25.13 5.20
CA ASP A 115 17.43 -24.74 6.18
C ASP A 115 16.78 -24.71 7.57
N CYS A 116 17.28 -25.58 8.44
CA CYS A 116 16.88 -25.64 9.84
C CYS A 116 17.68 -24.64 10.71
N ASN A 117 18.39 -23.67 10.11
CA ASN A 117 19.22 -22.67 10.78
C ASN A 117 20.26 -23.30 11.74
N PHE A 118 20.85 -24.42 11.35
CA PHE A 118 21.75 -25.23 12.19
C PHE A 118 21.14 -25.76 13.49
N GLU A 119 19.82 -25.68 13.65
CA GLU A 119 19.14 -26.21 14.83
C GLU A 119 19.06 -27.73 14.82
N LYS A 120 19.13 -28.32 16.02
CA LYS A 120 19.00 -29.76 16.20
C LYS A 120 17.54 -30.18 16.09
N LEU A 121 17.22 -30.97 15.06
CA LEU A 121 15.94 -31.67 14.99
C LEU A 121 15.90 -32.76 16.08
N THR A 122 14.91 -32.69 16.97
CA THR A 122 14.69 -33.67 18.03
C THR A 122 13.40 -34.43 17.79
N ARG A 123 13.30 -35.64 18.36
CA ARG A 123 12.12 -36.53 18.22
C ARG A 123 11.79 -36.89 16.76
N VAL A 124 12.82 -37.00 15.91
CA VAL A 124 12.71 -37.59 14.57
C VAL A 124 12.33 -39.06 14.71
N GLY A 125 11.23 -39.47 14.09
CA GLY A 125 10.71 -40.84 14.13
C GLY A 125 11.63 -41.86 13.44
N THR A 126 11.30 -43.15 13.56
CA THR A 126 11.99 -44.21 12.81
C THR A 126 11.64 -44.06 11.32
N PRO A 127 12.63 -44.08 10.41
CA PRO A 127 12.37 -44.00 8.98
C PRO A 127 11.60 -45.24 8.51
N VAL A 128 10.64 -45.03 7.61
CA VAL A 128 9.80 -46.08 7.01
C VAL A 128 10.08 -46.19 5.51
N ASP A 129 10.27 -45.06 4.84
CA ASP A 129 10.52 -44.98 3.40
C ASP A 129 11.98 -44.61 3.06
N ASN A 130 12.39 -44.89 1.82
CA ASN A 130 13.76 -44.68 1.34
C ASN A 130 14.24 -43.22 1.37
N PHE A 131 13.32 -42.26 1.48
CA PHE A 131 13.63 -40.84 1.49
C PHE A 131 13.42 -40.18 2.86
N ASP A 132 13.13 -40.97 3.89
CA ASP A 132 12.98 -40.47 5.25
C ASP A 132 14.33 -40.08 5.87
N ALA A 133 14.29 -39.07 6.74
CA ALA A 133 15.46 -38.70 7.53
C ALA A 133 15.80 -39.80 8.55
N VAL A 134 17.08 -40.17 8.64
CA VAL A 134 17.55 -41.19 9.58
C VAL A 134 17.86 -40.56 10.94
N ASN A 135 17.29 -41.11 12.00
CA ASN A 135 17.61 -40.72 13.37
C ASN A 135 18.86 -41.47 13.90
N LEU A 136 19.46 -40.95 14.97
CA LEU A 136 20.69 -41.51 15.54
C LEU A 136 20.55 -42.96 16.01
N GLN A 137 19.38 -43.34 16.54
CA GLN A 137 19.16 -44.71 17.02
C GLN A 137 19.19 -45.70 15.85
N THR A 138 18.52 -45.37 14.75
CA THR A 138 18.46 -46.19 13.54
C THR A 138 19.86 -46.32 12.94
N LEU A 139 20.61 -45.21 12.83
CA LEU A 139 21.98 -45.24 12.34
C LEU A 139 22.89 -46.18 13.16
N LYS A 140 22.77 -46.17 14.49
CA LYS A 140 23.57 -47.05 15.37
C LYS A 140 23.29 -48.53 15.11
N VAL A 141 22.02 -48.90 15.00
CA VAL A 141 21.61 -50.29 14.73
C VAL A 141 22.18 -50.77 13.39
N GLU A 142 22.07 -49.94 12.35
CA GLU A 142 22.62 -50.29 11.03
C GLU A 142 24.15 -50.43 11.04
N LEU A 143 24.86 -49.57 11.77
CA LEU A 143 26.31 -49.67 11.92
C LEU A 143 26.72 -50.93 12.70
N GLU A 144 25.98 -51.32 13.73
CA GLU A 144 26.21 -52.56 14.48
C GLU A 144 26.00 -53.81 13.60
N HIS A 145 24.94 -53.81 12.77
CA HIS A 145 24.71 -54.88 11.80
C HIS A 145 25.85 -54.98 10.77
N LEU A 146 26.31 -53.86 10.23
CA LEU A 146 27.44 -53.82 9.29
C LEU A 146 28.72 -54.36 9.93
N TYR A 147 29.03 -53.93 11.16
CA TYR A 147 30.23 -54.37 11.86
C TYR A 147 30.21 -55.87 12.14
N THR A 148 29.07 -56.40 12.56
CA THR A 148 28.89 -57.85 12.80
C THR A 148 29.05 -58.64 11.52
N THR A 149 28.49 -58.16 10.41
CA THR A 149 28.57 -58.84 9.11
C THR A 149 30.01 -58.86 8.59
N LEU A 150 30.74 -57.76 8.71
CA LEU A 150 32.13 -57.67 8.25
C LEU A 150 33.09 -58.51 9.09
N THR A 151 32.85 -58.66 10.38
CA THR A 151 33.69 -59.47 11.28
C THR A 151 33.34 -60.96 11.28
N ALA A 152 32.14 -61.32 10.81
CA ALA A 152 31.70 -62.71 10.67
C ALA A 152 32.19 -63.40 9.38
N VAL A 153 32.86 -62.70 8.46
CA VAL A 153 33.46 -63.32 7.27
C VAL A 153 34.73 -64.07 7.70
N PRO A 154 34.77 -65.41 7.65
CA PRO A 154 35.99 -66.15 7.98
C PRO A 154 37.08 -65.81 6.97
N VAL A 155 38.28 -65.49 7.46
CA VAL A 155 39.47 -65.40 6.63
C VAL A 155 39.74 -66.80 6.08
N ILE A 156 39.42 -67.02 4.81
CA ILE A 156 39.81 -68.24 4.11
C ILE A 156 41.31 -68.09 3.82
N ALA A 157 42.12 -68.73 4.66
CA ALA A 157 43.58 -68.85 4.49
C ALA A 157 43.93 -69.89 3.42
#